data_AF-A0A392QZG9-F1
#
_entry.id   AF-A0A392QZG9-F1
#
_cell.length_a   1.000
_cell.length_b   1.000
_cell.length_c   1.000
_cell.angle_alpha   90.00
_cell.angle_beta   90.00
_cell.angle_gamma   90.00
#
_symmetry.space_group_name_H-M   'P 1'
#
loop_
_entity.id
_entity.type
_entity.pdbx_description
1 polymer ?
#
loop_
_entity_poly.entity_id
_entity_poly.type
_entity_poly.pdbx_seq_one_letter_code
_entity_poly.pdbx_strand_id
1 'polypeptide(L)'
;ECRGAPISQEEQQLDPAGAYVEASRADLIKKIIAVKESMIAAASVQFHNVVAQLRIMNPNIEFVEDGLDEDKEVREGRIATPRDDNLSPDND
;
A
#
# COMPACT_ATOMS: atom_id res chain seq x y z
N GLU A 1 2.19 -39.40 14.23
CA GLU A 1 2.17 -38.38 13.17
C GLU A 1 0.95 -37.50 13.33
N CYS A 2 1.12 -36.20 13.58
CA CYS A 2 0.01 -35.25 13.56
C CYS A 2 -0.33 -34.98 12.10
N ARG A 3 -1.45 -35.54 11.63
CA ARG A 3 -2.00 -35.27 10.31
C ARG A 3 -2.42 -33.80 10.27
N GLY A 4 -1.76 -32.99 9.43
CA GLY A 4 -2.10 -31.58 9.24
C GLY A 4 -3.57 -31.43 8.83
N ALA A 5 -4.21 -30.33 9.27
CA ALA A 5 -5.59 -30.05 8.91
C ALA A 5 -5.74 -29.98 7.37
N PRO A 6 -6.85 -30.49 6.81
CA PRO A 6 -7.10 -30.40 5.37
C PRO A 6 -7.18 -28.92 4.94
N ILE A 7 -6.55 -28.62 3.80
CA ILE A 7 -6.54 -27.30 3.17
C ILE A 7 -7.97 -26.90 2.82
N SER A 8 -8.36 -25.64 3.10
CA SER A 8 -9.70 -25.15 2.77
C SER A 8 -9.90 -25.03 1.25
N GLN A 9 -11.15 -25.06 0.80
CA GLN A 9 -11.47 -24.79 -0.61
C GLN A 9 -11.07 -23.38 -1.06
N GLU A 10 -11.04 -22.42 -0.13
CA GLU A 10 -10.61 -21.05 -0.40
C GLU A 10 -9.10 -21.00 -0.66
N GLU A 11 -8.31 -21.71 0.13
CA GLU A 11 -6.86 -21.79 -0.06
C GLU A 11 -6.49 -22.53 -1.36
N GLN A 12 -7.24 -23.57 -1.73
CA GLN A 12 -7.08 -24.22 -3.05
C GLN A 12 -7.41 -23.31 -4.23
N GLN A 13 -8.34 -22.36 -4.08
CA GLN A 13 -8.66 -21.38 -5.12
C GLN A 13 -7.57 -20.32 -5.27
N LEU A 14 -6.96 -19.90 -4.16
CA LEU A 14 -5.88 -18.92 -4.15
C LEU A 14 -4.52 -19.54 -4.52
N ASP A 15 -4.35 -20.85 -4.31
CA ASP A 15 -3.13 -21.60 -4.60
C ASP A 15 -3.40 -22.91 -5.36
N PRO A 16 -3.90 -22.84 -6.60
CA PRO A 16 -4.21 -24.04 -7.38
C PRO A 16 -2.97 -24.88 -7.71
N ALA A 17 -1.78 -24.29 -7.63
CA ALA A 17 -0.50 -24.97 -7.86
C ALA A 17 0.13 -25.56 -6.58
N GLY A 18 -0.45 -25.29 -5.40
CA GLY A 18 0.07 -25.76 -4.11
C GLY A 18 1.42 -25.16 -3.72
N ALA A 19 1.78 -23.98 -4.24
CA ALA A 19 3.06 -23.33 -4.02
C ALA A 19 3.26 -22.77 -2.60
N TYR A 20 2.19 -22.69 -1.81
CA TYR A 20 2.18 -22.24 -0.42
C TYR A 20 1.98 -23.39 0.58
N VAL A 21 1.45 -24.52 0.12
CA VAL A 21 1.17 -25.71 0.96
C VAL A 21 2.42 -26.26 1.62
N GLU A 22 3.53 -26.28 0.88
CA GLU A 22 4.84 -26.75 1.37
C GLU A 22 5.71 -25.61 1.91
N ALA A 23 5.22 -24.37 1.91
CA ALA A 23 5.99 -23.22 2.35
C ALA A 23 6.02 -23.14 3.88
N SER A 24 7.19 -22.85 4.45
CA SER A 24 7.24 -22.54 5.87
C SER A 24 6.56 -21.20 6.16
N ARG A 25 6.14 -20.97 7.41
CA ARG A 25 5.64 -19.67 7.85
C ARG A 25 6.62 -18.52 7.52
N ALA A 26 7.93 -18.78 7.61
CA ALA A 26 8.95 -17.79 7.26
C ALA A 26 8.96 -17.47 5.76
N ASP A 27 8.79 -18.48 4.89
CA ASP A 27 8.73 -18.29 3.44
C ASP A 27 7.49 -17.48 3.03
N LEU A 28 6.34 -17.74 3.66
CA LEU A 28 5.12 -16.96 3.44
C LEU A 28 5.30 -15.50 3.85
N ILE A 29 5.86 -15.24 5.03
CA ILE A 29 6.17 -13.88 5.50
C ILE A 29 7.11 -13.17 4.52
N LYS A 30 8.15 -13.87 4.03
CA LYS A 30 9.09 -13.32 3.05
C LYS A 30 8.41 -12.94 1.75
N LYS A 31 7.49 -13.78 1.23
CA LYS A 31 6.71 -13.47 0.02
C LYS A 31 5.81 -12.25 0.23
N ILE A 32 5.15 -12.14 1.38
CA ILE A 32 4.30 -10.97 1.72
C ILE A 32 5.14 -9.69 1.73
N ILE A 33 6.31 -9.72 2.38
CA ILE A 33 7.23 -8.58 2.41
C ILE A 33 7.66 -8.20 0.98
N ALA A 34 8.06 -9.18 0.17
CA ALA A 34 8.49 -8.92 -1.21
C ALA A 34 7.38 -8.28 -2.07
N VAL A 35 6.14 -8.76 -1.94
CA VAL A 35 4.98 -8.16 -2.63
C VAL A 35 4.75 -6.73 -2.15
N LYS A 36 4.78 -6.50 -0.83
CA LYS A 36 4.62 -5.16 -0.24
C LYS A 36 5.69 -4.20 -0.76
N GLU A 37 6.96 -4.59 -0.75
CA GLU A 37 8.08 -3.79 -1.25
C GLU A 37 7.92 -3.47 -2.74
N SER A 38 7.51 -4.46 -3.55
CA SER A 38 7.26 -4.26 -4.98
C SER A 38 6.13 -3.27 -5.23
N MET A 39 5.04 -3.33 -4.47
CA MET A 39 3.92 -2.39 -4.57
C MET A 39 4.34 -0.97 -4.18
N ILE A 40 5.10 -0.82 -3.09
CA ILE A 40 5.64 0.49 -2.65
C ILE A 40 6.55 1.08 -3.73
N ALA A 41 7.45 0.28 -4.30
CA ALA A 41 8.33 0.73 -5.36
C ALA A 41 7.55 1.16 -6.61
N ALA A 42 6.52 0.40 -7.00
CA ALA A 42 5.65 0.74 -8.14
C ALA A 42 4.88 2.05 -7.89
N ALA A 43 4.29 2.21 -6.70
CA ALA A 43 3.57 3.43 -6.33
C ALA A 43 4.50 4.65 -6.34
N SER A 44 5.71 4.52 -5.80
CA SER A 44 6.72 5.59 -5.84
C SER A 44 7.07 6.00 -7.26
N VAL A 45 7.37 5.05 -8.15
CA VAL A 45 7.68 5.35 -9.56
C VAL A 45 6.48 6.02 -10.25
N GLN A 46 5.26 5.53 -10.02
CA GLN A 46 4.05 6.14 -10.59
C GLN A 46 3.85 7.57 -10.11
N PHE A 47 4.03 7.83 -8.81
CA PHE A 47 3.93 9.18 -8.25
C PHE A 47 4.93 10.13 -8.91
N HIS A 48 6.21 9.77 -8.97
CA HIS A 48 7.24 10.61 -9.61
C HIS A 48 6.93 10.86 -11.09
N ASN A 49 6.44 9.85 -11.81
CA ASN A 49 6.05 9.99 -13.20
C ASN A 49 4.86 10.96 -13.38
N VAL A 50 3.88 10.93 -12.48
CA VAL A 50 2.75 11.88 -12.48
C VAL A 50 3.24 13.29 -12.18
N VAL A 51 4.10 13.48 -11.18
CA VAL A 51 4.68 14.78 -10.85
C VAL A 51 5.47 15.35 -12.03
N ALA A 52 6.26 14.53 -12.72
CA ALA A 52 6.99 14.93 -13.91
C ALA A 52 6.05 15.38 -15.05
N GLN A 53 4.95 14.65 -15.28
CA GLN A 53 3.94 15.03 -16.26
C GLN A 53 3.25 16.34 -15.90
N LEU A 54 2.89 16.54 -14.62
CA LEU A 54 2.30 17.80 -14.14
C LEU A 54 3.23 18.99 -14.35
N ARG A 55 4.53 18.83 -14.08
CA ARG A 55 5.55 19.87 -14.34
C ARG A 55 5.63 20.27 -15.81
N ILE A 56 5.58 19.29 -16.72
CA ILE A 56 5.57 19.54 -18.18
C ILE A 56 4.29 20.27 -18.60
N MET A 57 3.13 19.88 -18.06
CA MET A 57 1.84 20.49 -18.39
C MET A 57 1.70 21.92 -17.84
N ASN A 58 2.46 22.28 -16.81
CA ASN A 58 2.39 23.56 -16.12
C ASN A 58 3.76 24.28 -16.10
N PRO A 59 4.32 24.64 -17.26
CA PRO A 59 5.71 25.10 -17.37
C PRO A 59 5.99 26.45 -16.69
N ASN A 60 4.96 27.22 -16.36
CA ASN A 60 5.06 28.54 -15.73
C ASN A 60 4.66 28.51 -14.24
N ILE A 61 4.43 27.33 -13.66
CA ILE A 61 4.02 27.16 -12.27
C ILE A 61 5.15 26.46 -11.51
N GLU A 62 5.58 27.07 -10.41
CA GLU A 62 6.46 26.42 -9.45
C GLU A 62 5.64 25.50 -8.54
N PHE A 63 6.03 24.24 -8.44
CA PHE A 63 5.36 23.26 -7.57
C PHE A 63 5.87 23.41 -6.14
N VAL A 64 4.96 23.64 -5.20
CA VAL A 64 5.28 23.66 -3.77
C VAL A 64 5.30 22.22 -3.27
N GLU A 65 6.48 21.73 -2.91
CA GLU A 65 6.68 20.36 -2.42
C GLU A 65 6.92 20.31 -0.91
N ASP A 66 7.12 21.47 -0.28
CA ASP A 66 7.30 21.61 1.16
C ASP A 66 6.08 21.06 1.91
N GLY A 67 6.34 20.08 2.79
CA GLY A 67 5.31 19.46 3.62
C GLY A 67 4.48 18.39 2.92
N LEU A 68 4.81 17.99 1.69
CA LEU A 68 4.26 16.77 1.08
C LEU A 68 4.60 15.57 1.95
N ASP A 69 3.57 14.82 2.30
CA ASP A 69 3.65 13.65 3.16
C ASP A 69 2.45 12.75 2.82
N GLU A 70 2.66 11.43 2.91
CA GLU A 70 1.70 10.42 2.44
C GLU A 70 0.36 10.48 3.18
N ASP A 71 0.37 10.96 4.41
CA ASP A 71 -0.79 11.10 5.26
C ASP A 71 -1.39 12.52 5.20
N LYS A 72 -0.99 13.37 4.24
CA LYS A 72 -1.54 14.72 4.07
C LYS A 72 -2.54 14.81 2.94
N GLU A 73 -3.47 15.75 3.08
CA GLU A 73 -4.45 16.10 2.06
C GLU A 73 -4.32 17.55 1.62
N VAL A 74 -4.83 17.86 0.43
CA VAL A 74 -4.96 19.25 -0.04
C VAL A 74 -6.32 19.78 0.39
N ARG A 75 -6.34 20.72 1.32
CA ARG A 75 -7.54 21.41 1.79
C ARG A 75 -7.37 22.92 1.63
N GLU A 76 -8.30 23.57 0.95
CA GLU A 76 -8.28 25.01 0.69
C GLU A 76 -6.96 25.49 0.01
N GLY A 77 -6.38 24.63 -0.84
CA GLY A 77 -5.12 24.92 -1.54
C GLY A 77 -3.86 24.83 -0.66
N ARG A 78 -3.95 24.23 0.53
CA ARG A 78 -2.81 23.97 1.42
C ARG A 78 -2.69 22.49 1.73
N ILE A 79 -1.46 22.03 1.91
CA ILE A 79 -1.19 20.68 2.41
C ILE A 79 -1.46 20.68 3.92
N ALA A 80 -2.37 19.82 4.37
CA ALA A 80 -2.81 19.77 5.77
C ALA A 80 -2.91 18.31 6.24
N THR A 81 -2.72 18.09 7.54
CA THR A 81 -3.10 16.82 8.17
C THR A 81 -4.62 16.66 8.06
N PRO A 82 -5.12 15.50 7.61
CA PRO A 82 -6.54 15.15 7.65
C PRO A 82 -7.08 15.36 9.06
N ARG A 83 -8.35 15.75 9.17
CA ARG A 83 -9.00 15.84 10.47
C ARG A 83 -9.28 14.43 10.98
N ASP A 84 -9.09 14.21 12.28
CA ASP A 84 -9.49 12.98 12.96
C ASP A 84 -11.02 12.91 13.13
N ASP A 85 -11.78 13.12 12.06
CA ASP A 85 -13.25 13.09 12.10
C ASP A 85 -13.79 11.65 12.30
N ASN A 86 -12.89 10.66 12.38
CA ASN A 86 -13.17 9.23 12.64
C ASN A 86 -12.80 8.76 14.06
N LEU A 87 -12.35 9.64 14.96
CA LEU A 87 -12.45 9.36 16.39
C LEU A 87 -13.88 9.67 16.82
N SER A 88 -14.80 8.75 16.49
CA SER A 88 -16.03 8.63 17.28
C SER A 88 -15.57 8.54 18.74
N PRO A 89 -16.04 9.42 19.65
CA PRO A 89 -15.88 9.18 21.06
C PRO A 89 -16.74 7.95 21.35
N ASP A 90 -16.14 6.77 21.26
CA ASP A 90 -16.69 5.60 21.93
C ASP A 90 -16.72 5.96 23.41
N ASN A 91 -17.92 6.33 23.84
CA ASN A 91 -18.28 6.69 25.20
C ASN A 91 -17.78 5.61 26.17
N ASP A 92 -17.24 6.08 27.30
CA ASP A 92 -16.89 5.29 28.49
C ASP A 92 -17.92 4.19 28.84
#